data_AF-G5GQQ5-F1
#
_entry.id   AF-G5GQQ5-F1
#
_cell.length_a   1.000
_cell.length_b   1.000
_cell.length_c   1.000
_cell.angle_alpha   90.00
_cell.angle_beta   90.00
_cell.angle_gamma   90.00
#
_symmetry.space_group_name_H-M   'P 1'
#
loop_
_entity.id
_entity.type
_entity.pdbx_description
1 polymer ?
#
loop_
_entity_poly.entity_id
_entity_poly.type
_entity_poly.pdbx_seq_one_letter_code
_entity_poly.pdbx_strand_id
1 'polypeptide(L)'
;MRILKKIMVLAGALLLAASSYAWAAGLNGLRTSSTAERDRIVFDFTEMPVYHVNLSDDGRELTFDFVDTDAAKLVRPSVRTKRIDGVSYAARRGHFYVTVTMAKGMNYNIGNLTKPFRVFLDIAPAGAGKQSPAKVETPPVQPVKPLDDDTKEQTEKPKLPILKEETIAAGLMMRTYIYEDEDGQVTAYFAEADPTKYRVRPALARGIILGRQTVSGIAHDTNAAAAINASYFASDGTILGVTKIDGTIVGTTYYDRSAFGVMPDDSFVFGKVSYNGTVKIDQVTLPVSGVNVERGENGLVIYNRAYGRSTGTNPYGLEYVIRDGRVAEINTNDSAIPSDGYVISVHGTSMDAFAAAGTRVGDPTVLTEQTGAMWDRAEQIVGAGPRLVENGAVRVTAGEEQFPGDIRYGRAPRSAVGVTKAGKIVFAVVDGRQEHSHGLTLTEFAELLVKFGVQNAINLDGGGSSALYVDGDVVNSPSDGTERSVGSALILQKR
;
A
#
# COMPACT_ATOMS: atom_id res chain seq x y z
N MET A 1 31.83 1.28 45.65
CA MET A 1 30.75 1.87 44.82
C MET A 1 30.44 1.13 43.50
N ARG A 2 30.91 -0.12 43.28
CA ARG A 2 30.62 -0.90 42.05
C ARG A 2 29.56 -2.01 42.20
N ILE A 3 29.02 -2.22 43.42
CA ILE A 3 28.04 -3.28 43.71
C ILE A 3 26.60 -2.73 43.78
N LEU A 4 26.41 -1.43 44.02
CA LEU A 4 25.08 -0.79 44.01
C LEU A 4 24.47 -0.62 42.59
N LYS A 5 25.29 -0.66 41.53
CA LYS A 5 24.82 -0.52 40.14
C LYS A 5 24.21 -1.79 39.54
N LYS A 6 24.38 -2.96 40.18
CA LYS A 6 23.82 -4.23 39.67
C LYS A 6 22.44 -4.58 40.27
N ILE A 7 22.00 -3.88 41.31
CA ILE A 7 20.68 -4.10 41.93
C ILE A 7 19.59 -3.20 41.32
N MET A 8 19.96 -2.06 40.70
CA MET A 8 19.00 -1.23 39.95
C MET A 8 18.72 -1.71 38.50
N VAL A 9 19.44 -2.72 38.01
CA VAL A 9 19.18 -3.31 36.69
C VAL A 9 18.08 -4.38 36.74
N LEU A 10 17.76 -4.91 37.93
CA LEU A 10 16.65 -5.85 38.12
C LEU A 10 15.31 -5.20 38.51
N ALA A 11 15.28 -3.89 38.81
CA ALA A 11 14.04 -3.15 39.10
C ALA A 11 13.53 -2.33 37.91
N GLY A 12 14.36 -2.09 36.89
CA GLY A 12 13.97 -1.46 35.61
C GLY A 12 13.41 -2.44 34.58
N ALA A 13 13.48 -3.75 34.83
CA ALA A 13 13.01 -4.80 33.93
C ALA A 13 11.59 -5.31 34.26
N LEU A 14 10.88 -4.70 35.21
CA LEU A 14 9.53 -5.11 35.63
C LEU A 14 8.45 -4.02 35.50
N LEU A 15 8.70 -2.97 34.72
CA LEU A 15 7.69 -1.96 34.33
C LEU A 15 7.59 -1.77 32.80
N LEU A 16 8.10 -2.74 32.02
CA LEU A 16 7.90 -2.85 30.56
C LEU A 16 6.70 -3.75 30.20
N ALA A 17 5.65 -3.70 31.01
CA ALA A 17 4.39 -4.38 30.75
C ALA A 17 3.22 -3.44 31.05
N ALA A 18 3.19 -2.30 30.35
CA ALA A 18 1.97 -1.56 30.11
C ALA A 18 1.84 -1.48 28.58
N SER A 19 1.10 -2.46 28.07
CA SER A 19 0.52 -2.55 26.73
C SER A 19 0.35 -1.18 26.05
N SER A 20 0.99 -1.03 24.89
CA SER A 20 0.54 -0.13 23.83
C SER A 20 -0.92 -0.47 23.53
N TYR A 21 -1.85 0.33 24.05
CA TYR A 21 -3.24 0.24 23.64
C TYR A 21 -3.33 0.79 22.22
N ALA A 22 -3.10 -0.08 21.25
CA ALA A 22 -3.53 0.10 19.88
C ALA A 22 -5.05 0.30 19.89
N TRP A 23 -5.54 1.54 19.75
CA TRP A 23 -6.97 1.84 19.64
C TRP A 23 -7.57 1.18 18.41
N ALA A 24 -8.37 0.13 18.65
CA ALA A 24 -8.88 -0.78 17.66
C ALA A 24 -9.89 -0.13 16.70
N ALA A 25 -9.84 -0.49 15.40
CA ALA A 25 -10.73 0.09 14.38
C ALA A 25 -12.17 -0.15 14.84
N GLY A 26 -12.94 0.91 15.06
CA GLY A 26 -14.25 0.80 15.69
C GLY A 26 -15.27 0.24 14.70
N LEU A 27 -15.66 -1.02 14.87
CA LEU A 27 -16.77 -1.61 14.13
C LEU A 27 -18.08 -1.15 14.79
N ASN A 28 -18.66 -0.10 14.22
CA ASN A 28 -19.78 0.64 14.81
C ASN A 28 -21.14 0.11 14.39
N GLY A 29 -21.21 -0.62 13.27
CA GLY A 29 -22.49 -1.05 12.72
C GLY A 29 -22.37 -2.25 11.81
N LEU A 30 -23.42 -3.05 11.80
CA LEU A 30 -23.69 -4.04 10.77
C LEU A 30 -25.09 -3.80 10.23
N ARG A 31 -25.20 -3.55 8.94
CA ARG A 31 -26.47 -3.30 8.25
C ARG A 31 -26.69 -4.35 7.18
N THR A 32 -27.96 -4.65 6.93
CA THR A 32 -28.36 -5.61 5.92
C THR A 32 -29.43 -5.04 5.01
N SER A 33 -29.36 -5.37 3.72
CA SER A 33 -30.45 -5.12 2.78
C SER A 33 -30.68 -6.34 1.90
N SER A 34 -31.93 -6.55 1.50
CA SER A 34 -32.33 -7.66 0.63
C SER A 34 -33.10 -7.12 -0.56
N THR A 35 -32.70 -7.53 -1.75
CA THR A 35 -33.40 -7.24 -3.01
C THR A 35 -33.78 -8.54 -3.73
N ALA A 36 -34.51 -8.37 -4.84
CA ALA A 36 -34.81 -9.48 -5.73
C ALA A 36 -33.53 -10.19 -6.21
N GLU A 37 -32.44 -9.45 -6.42
CA GLU A 37 -31.20 -9.92 -7.03
C GLU A 37 -30.18 -10.42 -5.99
N ARG A 38 -30.00 -9.71 -4.88
CA ARG A 38 -28.96 -10.00 -3.89
C ARG A 38 -29.36 -9.66 -2.46
N ASP A 39 -28.63 -10.20 -1.50
CA ASP A 39 -28.55 -9.68 -0.14
C ASP A 39 -27.21 -8.98 0.03
N ARG A 40 -27.17 -7.88 0.79
CA ARG A 40 -25.96 -7.15 1.12
C ARG A 40 -25.81 -7.03 2.63
N ILE A 41 -24.65 -7.39 3.15
CA ILE A 41 -24.18 -7.04 4.49
C ILE A 41 -23.19 -5.87 4.36
N VAL A 42 -23.29 -4.89 5.25
CA VAL A 42 -22.39 -3.73 5.32
C VAL A 42 -21.87 -3.60 6.75
N PHE A 43 -20.55 -3.63 6.90
CA PHE A 43 -19.82 -3.36 8.13
C PHE A 43 -19.39 -1.90 8.13
N ASP A 44 -19.81 -1.13 9.13
CA ASP A 44 -19.49 0.29 9.26
C ASP A 44 -18.34 0.49 10.25
N PHE A 45 -17.29 1.18 9.82
CA PHE A 45 -16.10 1.39 10.64
C PHE A 45 -15.81 2.88 10.88
N THR A 46 -15.11 3.18 11.98
CA THR A 46 -14.53 4.51 12.23
C THR A 46 -13.38 4.83 11.27
N GLU A 47 -12.64 3.81 10.84
CA GLU A 47 -11.51 3.87 9.90
C GLU A 47 -11.49 2.58 9.07
N MET A 48 -10.84 2.54 7.91
CA MET A 48 -10.79 1.31 7.12
C MET A 48 -10.02 0.22 7.90
N PRO A 49 -10.64 -0.92 8.22
CA PRO A 49 -9.97 -1.98 8.97
C PRO A 49 -8.95 -2.71 8.08
N VAL A 50 -7.94 -3.30 8.71
CA VAL A 50 -7.18 -4.40 8.10
C VAL A 50 -7.99 -5.68 8.30
N TYR A 51 -8.26 -6.42 7.23
CA TYR A 51 -9.05 -7.64 7.34
C TYR A 51 -8.67 -8.72 6.34
N HIS A 52 -8.86 -9.97 6.74
CA HIS A 52 -8.73 -11.14 5.88
C HIS A 52 -10.09 -11.81 5.70
N VAL A 53 -10.27 -12.53 4.61
CA VAL A 53 -11.50 -13.28 4.35
C VAL A 53 -11.14 -14.71 3.98
N ASN A 54 -11.72 -15.65 4.70
CA ASN A 54 -11.56 -17.08 4.46
C ASN A 54 -12.90 -17.70 4.09
N LEU A 55 -12.91 -18.56 3.06
CA LEU A 55 -14.07 -19.35 2.65
C LEU A 55 -13.86 -20.80 3.09
N SER A 56 -14.89 -21.43 3.66
CA SER A 56 -14.88 -22.86 3.97
C SER A 56 -14.82 -23.73 2.71
N ASP A 57 -14.32 -24.96 2.83
CA ASP A 57 -14.20 -25.92 1.72
C ASP A 57 -15.54 -26.21 1.02
N ASP A 58 -16.66 -26.13 1.75
CA ASP A 58 -18.00 -26.32 1.19
C ASP A 58 -18.56 -25.07 0.51
N GLY A 59 -17.80 -23.96 0.53
CA GLY A 59 -18.14 -22.69 -0.10
C GLY A 59 -19.26 -21.93 0.60
N ARG A 60 -19.63 -22.29 1.83
CA ARG A 60 -20.79 -21.71 2.52
C ARG A 60 -20.43 -20.74 3.61
N GLU A 61 -19.34 -20.91 4.33
CA GLU A 61 -18.96 -20.05 5.44
C GLU A 61 -17.87 -19.08 5.00
N LEU A 62 -18.22 -17.80 4.94
CA LEU A 62 -17.30 -16.72 4.63
C LEU A 62 -16.96 -15.98 5.92
N THR A 63 -15.73 -16.13 6.41
CA THR A 63 -15.25 -15.56 7.67
C THR A 63 -14.40 -14.35 7.40
N PHE A 64 -14.88 -13.17 7.80
CA PHE A 64 -14.09 -11.96 7.93
C PHE A 64 -13.31 -12.03 9.23
N ASP A 65 -12.00 -11.83 9.16
CA ASP A 65 -11.11 -11.63 10.29
C ASP A 65 -10.66 -10.17 10.30
N PHE A 66 -11.28 -9.34 11.15
CA PHE A 66 -10.93 -7.94 11.33
C PHE A 66 -9.83 -7.81 12.39
N VAL A 67 -8.62 -7.46 11.95
CA VAL A 67 -7.43 -7.37 12.81
C VAL A 67 -7.52 -6.13 13.69
N ASP A 68 -7.14 -6.26 14.96
CA ASP A 68 -7.11 -5.17 15.95
C ASP A 68 -8.34 -4.26 15.87
N THR A 69 -9.54 -4.84 15.92
CA THR A 69 -10.83 -4.18 15.70
C THR A 69 -11.66 -4.09 16.99
N ASP A 70 -12.09 -2.87 17.35
CA ASP A 70 -12.93 -2.61 18.51
C ASP A 70 -14.38 -2.82 18.11
N ALA A 71 -14.93 -3.97 18.49
CA ALA A 71 -16.34 -4.28 18.27
C ALA A 71 -17.17 -4.12 19.55
N ALA A 72 -16.69 -3.40 20.57
CA ALA A 72 -17.42 -3.21 21.83
C ALA A 72 -18.77 -2.51 21.65
N LYS A 73 -18.85 -1.59 20.67
CA LYS A 73 -20.07 -0.86 20.32
C LYS A 73 -20.94 -1.56 19.27
N LEU A 74 -20.46 -2.67 18.70
CA LEU A 74 -21.20 -3.38 17.67
C LEU A 74 -22.43 -4.07 18.26
N VAL A 75 -23.60 -3.67 17.78
CA VAL A 75 -24.80 -4.50 17.91
C VAL A 75 -24.62 -5.71 17.00
N ARG A 76 -24.80 -6.92 17.53
CA ARG A 76 -24.61 -8.20 16.82
C ARG A 76 -25.96 -8.73 16.32
N PRO A 77 -26.50 -8.25 15.19
CA PRO A 77 -27.81 -8.67 14.71
C PRO A 77 -27.79 -10.14 14.29
N SER A 78 -28.89 -10.84 14.53
CA SER A 78 -29.15 -12.08 13.82
C SER A 78 -29.57 -11.74 12.40
N VAL A 79 -28.86 -12.26 11.40
CA VAL A 79 -29.15 -12.05 9.99
C VAL A 79 -29.52 -13.40 9.38
N ARG A 80 -30.73 -13.50 8.85
CA ARG A 80 -31.20 -14.68 8.13
C ARG A 80 -32.12 -14.27 7.00
N THR A 81 -31.86 -14.79 5.81
CA THR A 81 -32.60 -14.48 4.58
C THR A 81 -32.73 -15.75 3.74
N LYS A 82 -33.24 -15.63 2.50
CA LYS A 82 -33.22 -16.73 1.53
C LYS A 82 -31.82 -17.08 1.01
N ARG A 83 -30.81 -16.22 1.23
CA ARG A 83 -29.42 -16.40 0.78
C ARG A 83 -28.41 -16.50 1.91
N ILE A 84 -28.81 -16.15 3.13
CA ILE A 84 -27.97 -16.12 4.32
C ILE A 84 -28.64 -17.00 5.36
N ASP A 85 -28.01 -18.14 5.68
CA ASP A 85 -28.48 -19.06 6.69
C ASP A 85 -28.22 -18.55 8.11
N GLY A 86 -27.15 -17.77 8.28
CA GLY A 86 -26.82 -17.14 9.55
C GLY A 86 -25.59 -16.24 9.49
N VAL A 87 -25.41 -15.44 10.54
CA VAL A 87 -24.18 -14.69 10.82
C VAL A 87 -23.78 -14.97 12.26
N SER A 88 -22.49 -15.25 12.48
CA SER A 88 -21.92 -15.47 13.80
C SER A 88 -20.71 -14.56 14.04
N TYR A 89 -20.39 -14.37 15.32
CA TYR A 89 -19.38 -13.40 15.77
C TYR A 89 -18.47 -14.07 16.78
N ALA A 90 -17.16 -13.82 16.66
CA ALA A 90 -16.18 -14.24 17.67
C ALA A 90 -15.12 -13.17 17.87
N ALA A 91 -14.52 -13.09 19.07
CA ALA A 91 -13.41 -12.18 19.35
C ALA A 91 -12.29 -12.96 20.02
N ARG A 92 -11.06 -12.90 19.49
CA ARG A 92 -9.89 -13.61 20.04
C ARG A 92 -8.62 -12.82 19.78
N ARG A 93 -7.82 -12.56 20.83
CA ARG A 93 -6.46 -12.00 20.73
C ARG A 93 -6.33 -10.73 19.85
N GLY A 94 -7.28 -9.79 19.95
CA GLY A 94 -7.27 -8.55 19.15
C GLY A 94 -8.03 -8.65 17.82
N HIS A 95 -8.37 -9.87 17.38
CA HIS A 95 -9.15 -10.10 16.17
C HIS A 95 -10.64 -10.17 16.45
N PHE A 96 -11.44 -9.60 15.56
CA PHE A 96 -12.90 -9.72 15.55
C PHE A 96 -13.36 -10.46 14.29
N TYR A 97 -13.96 -11.62 14.49
CA TYR A 97 -14.43 -12.49 13.41
C TYR A 97 -15.92 -12.30 13.16
N VAL A 98 -16.29 -12.19 11.88
CA VAL A 98 -17.68 -12.32 11.44
C VAL A 98 -17.77 -13.43 10.41
N THR A 99 -18.44 -14.52 10.75
CA THR A 99 -18.70 -15.61 9.82
C THR A 99 -20.11 -15.51 9.28
N VAL A 100 -20.22 -15.43 7.96
CA VAL A 100 -21.49 -15.41 7.23
C VAL A 100 -21.69 -16.78 6.59
N THR A 101 -22.71 -17.51 7.05
CA THR A 101 -23.09 -18.79 6.47
C THR A 101 -24.11 -18.55 5.36
N MET A 102 -23.70 -18.76 4.12
CA MET A 102 -24.51 -18.62 2.92
C MET A 102 -25.36 -19.86 2.68
N ALA A 103 -26.56 -19.63 2.12
CA ALA A 103 -27.38 -20.70 1.59
C ALA A 103 -26.65 -21.42 0.45
N LYS A 104 -26.99 -22.70 0.24
CA LYS A 104 -26.38 -23.51 -0.82
C LYS A 104 -26.61 -22.88 -2.21
N GLY A 105 -25.56 -22.87 -3.03
CA GLY A 105 -25.64 -22.37 -4.41
C GLY A 105 -25.63 -20.83 -4.52
N MET A 106 -25.10 -20.14 -3.51
CA MET A 106 -24.85 -18.69 -3.58
C MET A 106 -23.41 -18.40 -4.01
N ASN A 107 -23.21 -17.27 -4.69
CA ASN A 107 -21.94 -16.60 -4.93
C ASN A 107 -21.87 -15.33 -4.08
N TYR A 108 -20.66 -14.81 -3.90
CA TYR A 108 -20.42 -13.59 -3.15
C TYR A 108 -19.55 -12.57 -3.89
N ASN A 109 -19.62 -11.31 -3.46
CA ASN A 109 -18.72 -10.24 -3.86
C ASN A 109 -18.42 -9.32 -2.67
N ILE A 110 -17.17 -8.93 -2.48
CA ILE A 110 -16.72 -8.10 -1.36
C ILE A 110 -16.21 -6.78 -1.91
N GLY A 111 -16.37 -5.70 -1.16
CA GLY A 111 -15.75 -4.44 -1.50
C GLY A 111 -15.68 -3.45 -0.34
N ASN A 112 -14.94 -2.38 -0.57
CA ASN A 112 -14.66 -1.33 0.40
C ASN A 112 -15.27 -0.01 -0.08
N LEU A 113 -15.82 0.78 0.82
CA LEU A 113 -16.25 2.16 0.59
C LEU A 113 -15.50 3.06 1.57
N THR A 114 -15.00 4.21 1.14
CA THR A 114 -14.14 5.07 1.97
C THR A 114 -14.84 6.33 2.50
N LYS A 115 -16.07 6.61 2.06
CA LYS A 115 -16.83 7.82 2.45
C LYS A 115 -18.29 7.49 2.76
N PRO A 116 -18.63 7.08 4.00
CA PRO A 116 -17.75 6.71 5.13
C PRO A 116 -17.12 5.32 4.94
N PHE A 117 -16.21 4.94 5.84
CA PHE A 117 -15.48 3.66 5.80
C PHE A 117 -16.41 2.46 6.03
N ARG A 118 -16.49 1.59 5.03
CA ARG A 118 -17.33 0.39 5.05
C ARG A 118 -16.66 -0.76 4.34
N VAL A 119 -16.87 -1.97 4.84
CA VAL A 119 -16.67 -3.22 4.11
C VAL A 119 -18.06 -3.77 3.79
N PHE A 120 -18.31 -4.25 2.57
CA PHE A 120 -19.59 -4.87 2.23
C PHE A 120 -19.40 -6.26 1.64
N LEU A 121 -20.42 -7.10 1.83
CA LEU A 121 -20.56 -8.43 1.26
C LEU A 121 -21.90 -8.50 0.52
N ASP A 122 -21.86 -8.69 -0.79
CA ASP A 122 -23.01 -9.06 -1.60
C ASP A 122 -23.11 -10.58 -1.72
N ILE A 123 -24.32 -11.12 -1.64
CA ILE A 123 -24.62 -12.55 -1.79
C ILE A 123 -25.77 -12.71 -2.78
N ALA A 124 -25.57 -13.50 -3.83
CA ALA A 124 -26.55 -13.71 -4.90
C ALA A 124 -26.53 -15.17 -5.37
N PRO A 125 -27.58 -15.69 -6.04
CA PRO A 125 -27.57 -17.05 -6.56
C PRO A 125 -26.44 -17.23 -7.60
N ALA A 126 -25.76 -18.37 -7.54
CA ALA A 126 -24.75 -18.74 -8.53
C ALA A 126 -25.38 -18.73 -9.93
N GLY A 127 -24.81 -17.94 -10.84
CA GLY A 127 -25.31 -17.76 -12.22
C GLY A 127 -26.11 -16.47 -12.48
N ALA A 128 -26.34 -15.61 -11.49
CA ALA A 128 -27.04 -14.32 -11.67
C ALA A 128 -26.18 -13.20 -12.32
N GLY A 129 -24.98 -13.51 -12.79
CA GLY A 129 -24.06 -12.58 -13.48
C GLY A 129 -22.71 -13.25 -13.74
N LYS A 130 -22.09 -13.01 -14.90
CA LYS A 130 -20.85 -13.68 -15.34
C LYS A 130 -19.68 -13.43 -14.36
N GLN A 131 -19.24 -14.48 -13.66
CA GLN A 131 -17.84 -14.91 -13.52
C GLN A 131 -17.80 -16.28 -12.80
N SER A 132 -17.03 -17.21 -13.35
CA SER A 132 -16.83 -18.56 -12.81
C SER A 132 -16.08 -18.53 -11.47
N PRO A 133 -16.39 -19.43 -10.53
CA PRO A 133 -15.58 -19.62 -9.35
C PRO A 133 -14.26 -20.31 -9.74
N ALA A 134 -13.13 -19.71 -9.37
CA ALA A 134 -11.83 -20.36 -9.41
C ALA A 134 -11.88 -21.58 -8.49
N LYS A 135 -11.71 -22.75 -9.09
CA LYS A 135 -11.58 -24.02 -8.39
C LYS A 135 -10.15 -24.08 -7.84
N VAL A 136 -9.98 -24.00 -6.52
CA VAL A 136 -8.70 -24.30 -5.87
C VAL A 136 -8.56 -25.82 -5.89
N GLU A 137 -7.79 -26.35 -6.84
CA GLU A 137 -7.27 -27.72 -6.76
C GLU A 137 -5.92 -27.67 -6.05
N THR A 138 -5.89 -28.14 -4.80
CA THR A 138 -4.64 -28.52 -4.12
C THR A 138 -4.02 -29.73 -4.82
N PRO A 139 -2.72 -29.70 -5.20
CA PRO A 139 -2.05 -30.90 -5.68
C PRO A 139 -1.82 -31.88 -4.52
N PRO A 140 -2.04 -33.20 -4.70
CA PRO A 140 -1.68 -34.18 -3.69
C PRO A 140 -0.16 -34.37 -3.64
N VAL A 141 0.41 -34.30 -2.44
CA VAL A 141 1.77 -34.75 -2.14
C VAL A 141 1.83 -36.25 -2.35
N GLN A 142 2.66 -36.72 -3.28
CA GLN A 142 3.07 -38.13 -3.35
C GLN A 142 4.58 -38.27 -3.14
N PRO A 143 5.05 -39.33 -2.44
CA PRO A 143 6.46 -39.53 -2.16
C PRO A 143 7.22 -40.01 -3.40
N VAL A 144 8.40 -39.43 -3.60
CA VAL A 144 9.32 -39.75 -4.69
C VAL A 144 9.84 -41.20 -4.57
N LYS A 145 9.68 -41.98 -5.64
CA LYS A 145 10.49 -43.17 -5.95
C LYS A 145 11.28 -42.92 -7.25
N PRO A 146 12.44 -43.56 -7.46
CA PRO A 146 13.42 -43.13 -8.45
C PRO A 146 12.95 -43.38 -9.89
N LEU A 147 13.39 -42.48 -10.79
CA LEU A 147 13.18 -42.55 -12.23
C LEU A 147 14.04 -43.64 -12.88
N ASP A 148 13.39 -44.50 -13.67
CA ASP A 148 13.99 -45.19 -14.81
C ASP A 148 13.70 -44.40 -16.10
N ASP A 149 14.54 -44.68 -17.09
CA ASP A 149 14.97 -43.88 -18.24
C ASP A 149 13.97 -43.69 -19.40
N ASP A 150 14.32 -42.73 -20.25
CA ASP A 150 13.98 -42.52 -21.67
C ASP A 150 12.53 -42.26 -22.13
N THR A 151 12.26 -40.99 -22.50
CA THR A 151 11.89 -40.61 -23.89
C THR A 151 11.86 -39.07 -24.04
N LYS A 152 12.74 -38.54 -24.90
CA LYS A 152 12.81 -37.11 -25.27
C LYS A 152 11.81 -36.81 -26.40
N GLU A 153 10.68 -36.20 -26.07
CA GLU A 153 9.94 -35.35 -27.01
C GLU A 153 10.56 -33.94 -26.98
N GLN A 154 11.32 -33.60 -28.02
CA GLN A 154 11.82 -32.24 -28.23
C GLN A 154 10.67 -31.38 -28.77
N THR A 155 9.95 -30.69 -27.88
CA THR A 155 9.15 -29.53 -28.27
C THR A 155 10.09 -28.41 -28.73
N GLU A 156 10.02 -28.01 -30.00
CA GLU A 156 10.74 -26.85 -30.53
C GLU A 156 10.46 -25.61 -29.65
N LYS A 157 11.52 -24.93 -29.19
CA LYS A 157 11.37 -23.69 -28.44
C LYS A 157 10.71 -22.62 -29.33
N PRO A 158 9.70 -21.89 -28.84
CA PRO A 158 9.03 -20.87 -29.64
C PRO A 158 10.02 -19.77 -30.06
N LYS A 159 9.89 -19.30 -31.31
CA LYS A 159 10.77 -18.29 -31.89
C LYS A 159 10.42 -16.89 -31.36
N LEU A 160 11.42 -16.18 -30.83
CA LEU A 160 11.29 -14.81 -30.31
C LEU A 160 11.29 -13.77 -31.45
N PRO A 161 10.66 -12.59 -31.26
CA PRO A 161 9.95 -12.15 -30.06
C PRO A 161 8.53 -12.70 -29.96
N ILE A 162 8.05 -12.88 -28.73
CA ILE A 162 6.67 -13.26 -28.40
C ILE A 162 5.97 -12.02 -27.81
N LEU A 163 4.82 -11.66 -28.37
CA LEU A 163 3.89 -10.70 -27.79
C LEU A 163 2.54 -11.38 -27.57
N LYS A 164 2.15 -11.56 -26.30
CA LYS A 164 0.83 -12.05 -25.92
C LYS A 164 0.04 -10.90 -25.33
N GLU A 165 -1.18 -10.68 -25.81
CA GLU A 165 -2.12 -9.70 -25.26
C GLU A 165 -3.39 -10.44 -24.78
N GLU A 166 -3.85 -10.12 -23.58
CA GLU A 166 -4.99 -10.77 -22.96
C GLU A 166 -5.89 -9.73 -22.29
N THR A 167 -7.19 -9.76 -22.61
CA THR A 167 -8.16 -8.94 -21.92
C THR A 167 -8.59 -9.63 -20.64
N ILE A 168 -8.06 -9.17 -19.51
CA ILE A 168 -8.33 -9.71 -18.17
C ILE A 168 -9.76 -9.35 -17.75
N ALA A 169 -10.14 -8.09 -17.93
CA ALA A 169 -11.47 -7.60 -17.61
C ALA A 169 -11.81 -6.40 -18.50
N ALA A 170 -13.05 -5.94 -18.42
CA ALA A 170 -13.49 -4.79 -19.19
C ALA A 170 -12.65 -3.55 -18.85
N GLY A 171 -11.80 -3.11 -19.78
CA GLY A 171 -10.88 -1.98 -19.59
C GLY A 171 -9.62 -2.30 -18.79
N LEU A 172 -9.28 -3.58 -18.57
CA LEU A 172 -7.99 -4.01 -18.04
C LEU A 172 -7.42 -5.08 -18.97
N MET A 173 -6.26 -4.80 -19.53
CA MET A 173 -5.59 -5.68 -20.48
C MET A 173 -4.16 -5.92 -20.03
N MET A 174 -3.71 -7.14 -20.21
CA MET A 174 -2.38 -7.62 -19.87
C MET A 174 -1.59 -7.88 -21.15
N ARG A 175 -0.33 -7.45 -21.19
CA ARG A 175 0.64 -7.86 -22.21
C ARG A 175 1.82 -8.55 -21.59
N THR A 176 2.28 -9.62 -22.25
CA THR A 176 3.57 -10.25 -22.00
C THR A 176 4.40 -10.12 -23.26
N TYR A 177 5.62 -9.59 -23.12
CA TYR A 177 6.54 -9.41 -24.22
C TYR A 177 7.89 -10.06 -23.89
N ILE A 178 8.29 -11.04 -24.69
CA ILE A 178 9.54 -11.79 -24.54
C ILE A 178 10.35 -11.56 -25.81
N TYR A 179 11.59 -11.14 -25.68
CA TYR A 179 12.50 -10.93 -26.82
C TYR A 179 13.94 -11.19 -26.41
N GLU A 180 14.84 -11.26 -27.38
CA GLU A 180 16.29 -11.29 -27.14
C GLU A 180 16.91 -9.97 -27.62
N ASP A 181 17.79 -9.41 -26.80
CA ASP A 181 18.73 -8.36 -27.18
C ASP A 181 20.18 -8.91 -27.20
N GLU A 182 21.18 -8.02 -27.31
CA GLU A 182 22.60 -8.43 -27.38
C GLU A 182 23.12 -9.10 -26.10
N ASP A 183 22.46 -8.89 -24.96
CA ASP A 183 22.83 -9.42 -23.64
C ASP A 183 22.01 -10.66 -23.23
N GLY A 184 20.92 -10.96 -23.95
CA GLY A 184 20.13 -12.19 -23.77
C GLY A 184 18.62 -11.98 -23.82
N GLN A 185 17.87 -12.90 -23.20
CA GLN A 185 16.41 -12.84 -23.17
C GLN A 185 15.92 -11.77 -22.17
N VAL A 186 14.89 -11.02 -22.55
CA VAL A 186 14.15 -10.08 -21.71
C VAL A 186 12.69 -10.49 -21.67
N THR A 187 12.11 -10.57 -20.47
CA THR A 187 10.69 -10.83 -20.26
C THR A 187 10.03 -9.65 -19.55
N ALA A 188 9.06 -9.03 -20.20
CA ALA A 188 8.36 -7.85 -19.71
C ALA A 188 6.83 -8.03 -19.70
N TYR A 189 6.19 -7.33 -18.76
CA TYR A 189 4.77 -7.45 -18.43
C TYR A 189 4.15 -6.05 -18.33
N PHE A 190 2.98 -5.86 -18.92
CA PHE A 190 2.25 -4.58 -18.90
C PHE A 190 0.80 -4.80 -18.54
N ALA A 191 0.31 -4.15 -17.49
CA ALA A 191 -1.11 -4.01 -17.22
C ALA A 191 -1.57 -2.61 -17.65
N GLU A 192 -2.44 -2.54 -18.66
CA GLU A 192 -3.05 -1.29 -19.10
C GLU A 192 -4.50 -1.19 -18.64
N ALA A 193 -4.85 -0.09 -17.98
CA ALA A 193 -6.19 0.15 -17.46
C ALA A 193 -6.83 1.41 -18.02
N ASP A 194 -8.13 1.31 -18.32
CA ASP A 194 -9.01 2.41 -18.67
C ASP A 194 -9.35 3.23 -17.41
N PRO A 195 -8.94 4.51 -17.34
CA PRO A 195 -9.17 5.35 -16.16
C PRO A 195 -10.66 5.63 -15.90
N THR A 196 -11.54 5.41 -16.89
CA THR A 196 -12.99 5.53 -16.71
C THR A 196 -13.61 4.36 -15.95
N LYS A 197 -12.87 3.25 -15.79
CA LYS A 197 -13.30 2.04 -15.08
C LYS A 197 -12.48 1.74 -13.84
N TYR A 198 -11.25 2.22 -13.80
CA TYR A 198 -10.32 1.99 -12.71
C TYR A 198 -9.80 3.31 -12.14
N ARG A 199 -9.65 3.37 -10.82
CA ARG A 199 -8.90 4.40 -10.11
C ARG A 199 -7.53 3.85 -9.75
N VAL A 200 -6.50 4.66 -9.93
CA VAL A 200 -5.15 4.38 -9.44
C VAL A 200 -4.89 5.18 -8.18
N ARG A 201 -4.35 4.53 -7.15
CA ARG A 201 -3.91 5.22 -5.92
C ARG A 201 -2.79 4.44 -5.22
N PRO A 202 -1.96 5.09 -4.41
CA PRO A 202 -1.10 4.42 -3.44
C PRO A 202 -1.91 3.62 -2.41
N ALA A 203 -1.29 2.54 -1.96
CA ALA A 203 -1.71 1.74 -0.82
C ALA A 203 -0.49 1.38 0.03
N LEU A 204 -0.61 1.53 1.34
CA LEU A 204 0.43 1.18 2.30
C LEU A 204 0.34 -0.30 2.67
N ALA A 205 1.48 -0.93 2.91
CA ALA A 205 1.53 -2.26 3.51
C ALA A 205 0.77 -2.26 4.84
N ARG A 206 -0.18 -3.19 5.01
CA ARG A 206 -0.99 -3.29 6.23
C ARG A 206 -1.75 -2.00 6.60
N GLY A 207 -1.93 -1.09 5.64
CA GLY A 207 -2.59 0.20 5.85
C GLY A 207 -1.79 1.24 6.64
N ILE A 208 -0.52 0.99 6.98
CA ILE A 208 0.33 1.90 7.76
C ILE A 208 1.75 2.00 7.19
N ILE A 209 2.49 3.06 7.55
CA ILE A 209 3.86 3.32 7.07
C ILE A 209 4.85 2.30 7.65
N LEU A 210 4.70 1.95 8.93
CA LEU A 210 5.56 0.96 9.57
C LEU A 210 5.07 -0.46 9.24
N GLY A 211 5.86 -1.16 8.42
CA GLY A 211 5.58 -2.54 8.07
C GLY A 211 5.82 -2.82 6.59
N ARG A 212 5.88 -4.10 6.28
CA ARG A 212 6.04 -4.59 4.91
C ARG A 212 5.06 -5.70 4.64
N GLN A 213 4.62 -5.79 3.39
CA GLN A 213 3.70 -6.80 2.90
C GLN A 213 4.00 -7.06 1.43
N THR A 214 3.74 -8.27 0.94
CA THR A 214 3.81 -8.56 -0.50
C THR A 214 2.85 -7.66 -1.29
N VAL A 215 3.14 -7.38 -2.56
CA VAL A 215 2.23 -6.64 -3.46
C VAL A 215 0.91 -7.41 -3.59
N SER A 216 0.97 -8.73 -3.72
CA SER A 216 -0.21 -9.61 -3.66
C SER A 216 -1.03 -9.40 -2.38
N GLY A 217 -0.39 -9.36 -1.21
CA GLY A 217 -1.06 -9.12 0.06
C GLY A 217 -1.73 -7.74 0.11
N ILE A 218 -1.04 -6.69 -0.34
CA ILE A 218 -1.62 -5.35 -0.44
C ILE A 218 -2.80 -5.34 -1.42
N ALA A 219 -2.69 -6.04 -2.56
CA ALA A 219 -3.76 -6.16 -3.53
C ALA A 219 -5.00 -6.84 -2.94
N HIS A 220 -4.80 -7.92 -2.19
CA HIS A 220 -5.88 -8.63 -1.49
C HIS A 220 -6.56 -7.74 -0.44
N ASP A 221 -5.79 -7.11 0.45
CA ASP A 221 -6.33 -6.26 1.53
C ASP A 221 -7.09 -5.03 0.98
N THR A 222 -6.72 -4.58 -0.21
CA THR A 222 -7.35 -3.43 -0.87
C THR A 222 -8.36 -3.80 -1.94
N ASN A 223 -8.60 -5.10 -2.19
CA ASN A 223 -9.44 -5.60 -3.27
C ASN A 223 -9.08 -4.97 -4.64
N ALA A 224 -7.78 -4.90 -4.93
CA ALA A 224 -7.28 -4.34 -6.17
C ALA A 224 -7.48 -5.32 -7.33
N ALA A 225 -7.87 -4.80 -8.49
CA ALA A 225 -7.93 -5.58 -9.73
C ALA A 225 -6.53 -5.84 -10.31
N ALA A 226 -5.60 -4.94 -10.03
CA ALA A 226 -4.17 -5.10 -10.30
C ALA A 226 -3.38 -4.23 -9.32
N ALA A 227 -2.13 -4.61 -9.03
CA ALA A 227 -1.23 -3.85 -8.18
C ALA A 227 0.22 -4.00 -8.64
N ILE A 228 1.03 -2.97 -8.42
CA ILE A 228 2.48 -2.98 -8.65
C ILE A 228 3.18 -2.40 -7.43
N ASN A 229 4.37 -2.89 -7.10
CA ASN A 229 5.19 -2.25 -6.07
C ASN A 229 5.45 -0.77 -6.42
N ALA A 230 5.58 0.09 -5.41
CA ALA A 230 5.63 1.55 -5.61
C ALA A 230 6.97 2.19 -5.18
N SER A 231 6.93 3.06 -4.17
CA SER A 231 8.08 3.85 -3.72
C SER A 231 9.18 2.99 -3.10
N TYR A 232 10.41 3.50 -3.16
CA TYR A 232 11.52 2.99 -2.34
C TYR A 232 11.14 3.06 -0.85
N PHE A 233 11.71 2.17 -0.05
CA PHE A 233 11.38 2.06 1.37
C PHE A 233 12.59 1.65 2.21
N ALA A 234 12.59 2.03 3.48
CA ALA A 234 13.58 1.57 4.46
C ALA A 234 13.25 0.16 4.97
N SER A 235 14.16 -0.49 5.70
CA SER A 235 14.00 -1.89 6.13
C SER A 235 12.75 -2.15 6.97
N ASP A 236 12.27 -1.15 7.70
CA ASP A 236 11.07 -1.14 8.53
C ASP A 236 9.77 -0.87 7.75
N GLY A 237 9.86 -0.51 6.47
CA GLY A 237 8.71 -0.15 5.61
C GLY A 237 8.56 1.34 5.35
N THR A 238 9.29 2.20 6.06
CA THR A 238 9.16 3.66 5.92
C THR A 238 9.37 4.09 4.47
N ILE A 239 8.42 4.84 3.93
CA ILE A 239 8.42 5.25 2.52
C ILE A 239 9.44 6.37 2.28
N LEU A 240 10.34 6.15 1.32
CA LEU A 240 11.42 7.09 0.95
C LEU A 240 11.04 7.94 -0.28
N GLY A 241 9.82 8.43 -0.29
CA GLY A 241 9.25 9.26 -1.34
C GLY A 241 8.10 10.11 -0.80
N VAL A 242 7.96 11.34 -1.30
CA VAL A 242 6.80 12.17 -0.95
C VAL A 242 5.54 11.44 -1.40
N THR A 243 4.68 11.12 -0.44
CA THR A 243 3.50 10.29 -0.67
C THR A 243 2.29 10.99 -0.09
N LYS A 244 1.24 11.11 -0.91
CA LYS A 244 -0.04 11.70 -0.53
C LYS A 244 -1.14 10.72 -0.87
N ILE A 245 -2.01 10.44 0.09
CA ILE A 245 -3.15 9.54 -0.07
C ILE A 245 -4.42 10.30 0.29
N ASP A 246 -5.36 10.38 -0.63
CA ASP A 246 -6.68 11.02 -0.43
C ASP A 246 -6.59 12.44 0.14
N GLY A 247 -5.59 13.23 -0.27
CA GLY A 247 -5.39 14.59 0.22
C GLY A 247 -4.40 14.73 1.38
N THR A 248 -4.05 13.64 2.06
CA THR A 248 -3.17 13.66 3.25
C THR A 248 -1.74 13.28 2.91
N ILE A 249 -0.76 14.07 3.32
CA ILE A 249 0.66 13.69 3.23
C ILE A 249 0.91 12.56 4.23
N VAL A 250 1.37 11.40 3.76
CA VAL A 250 1.60 10.22 4.61
C VAL A 250 3.06 9.84 4.71
N GLY A 251 3.93 10.43 3.89
CA GLY A 251 5.35 10.15 3.89
C GLY A 251 6.10 11.24 3.14
N THR A 252 7.32 11.53 3.59
CA THR A 252 8.20 12.54 3.00
C THR A 252 9.60 12.00 2.88
N THR A 253 10.39 12.59 2.00
CA THR A 253 11.82 12.34 1.88
C THR A 253 12.54 13.67 1.69
N TYR A 254 13.86 13.67 1.92
CA TYR A 254 14.72 14.83 1.74
C TYR A 254 15.15 15.05 0.28
N TYR A 255 14.86 14.10 -0.61
CA TYR A 255 15.19 14.21 -2.03
C TYR A 255 14.03 14.73 -2.88
N ASP A 256 14.35 15.69 -3.75
CA ASP A 256 13.46 16.15 -4.80
C ASP A 256 13.48 15.16 -5.98
N ARG A 257 12.51 14.26 -6.01
CA ARG A 257 12.44 13.17 -7.01
C ARG A 257 11.16 13.19 -7.81
N SER A 258 11.21 12.51 -8.94
CA SER A 258 10.08 12.31 -9.82
C SER A 258 8.95 11.58 -9.09
N ALA A 259 7.74 12.08 -9.31
CA ALA A 259 6.51 11.54 -8.79
C ALA A 259 5.46 11.38 -9.88
N PHE A 260 4.52 10.48 -9.59
CA PHE A 260 3.26 10.32 -10.28
C PHE A 260 2.15 10.87 -9.37
N GLY A 261 1.23 11.64 -9.92
CA GLY A 261 0.08 12.15 -9.17
C GLY A 261 -1.23 12.01 -9.92
N VAL A 262 -2.30 11.97 -9.14
CA VAL A 262 -3.70 11.94 -9.61
C VAL A 262 -4.38 13.21 -9.12
N MET A 263 -4.96 13.96 -10.05
CA MET A 263 -5.68 15.21 -9.79
C MET A 263 -7.15 14.93 -9.44
N PRO A 264 -7.88 15.89 -8.84
CA PRO A 264 -9.29 15.72 -8.48
C PRO A 264 -10.22 15.45 -9.68
N ASP A 265 -9.81 15.83 -10.88
CA ASP A 265 -10.51 15.56 -12.15
C ASP A 265 -10.10 14.21 -12.78
N ASP A 266 -9.43 13.35 -12.02
CA ASP A 266 -8.87 12.06 -12.44
C ASP A 266 -7.77 12.16 -13.52
N SER A 267 -7.26 13.37 -13.84
CA SER A 267 -6.11 13.54 -14.72
C SER A 267 -4.78 13.22 -14.02
N PHE A 268 -3.76 12.89 -14.81
CA PHE A 268 -2.46 12.43 -14.31
C PHE A 268 -1.37 13.47 -14.51
N VAL A 269 -0.54 13.65 -13.49
CA VAL A 269 0.60 14.58 -13.51
C VAL A 269 1.90 13.85 -13.18
N PHE A 270 2.99 14.35 -13.75
CA PHE A 270 4.33 13.81 -13.58
C PHE A 270 5.34 14.95 -13.45
N GLY A 271 6.29 14.81 -12.54
CA GLY A 271 7.35 15.82 -12.35
C GLY A 271 8.07 15.62 -11.03
N LYS A 272 9.01 16.50 -10.71
CA LYS A 272 9.66 16.48 -9.39
C LYS A 272 8.72 17.03 -8.34
N VAL A 273 8.69 16.39 -7.18
CA VAL A 273 7.96 16.84 -5.99
C VAL A 273 8.95 17.03 -4.85
N SER A 274 8.71 18.06 -4.04
CA SER A 274 9.38 18.32 -2.78
C SER A 274 8.34 18.58 -1.70
N TYR A 275 8.74 18.59 -0.44
CA TYR A 275 7.86 18.91 0.67
C TYR A 275 8.46 20.04 1.50
N ASN A 276 7.64 21.03 1.85
CA ASN A 276 7.95 22.09 2.79
C ASN A 276 6.75 22.25 3.73
N GLY A 277 6.98 22.03 5.03
CA GLY A 277 5.95 22.20 6.04
C GLY A 277 6.40 23.16 7.12
N THR A 278 5.43 23.81 7.76
CA THR A 278 5.65 24.55 9.01
C THR A 278 4.53 24.25 10.00
N VAL A 279 4.89 24.28 11.27
CA VAL A 279 3.94 24.25 12.38
C VAL A 279 4.07 25.54 13.14
N LYS A 280 2.92 26.18 13.39
CA LYS A 280 2.78 27.25 14.36
C LYS A 280 2.02 26.77 15.57
N ILE A 281 2.60 26.88 16.76
CA ILE A 281 1.88 26.75 18.04
C ILE A 281 1.97 28.10 18.74
N ASP A 282 0.82 28.71 18.99
CA ASP A 282 0.68 30.08 19.49
C ASP A 282 1.58 31.10 18.75
N GLN A 283 2.70 31.55 19.34
CA GLN A 283 3.60 32.52 18.73
C GLN A 283 4.80 31.90 17.99
N VAL A 284 5.10 30.63 18.21
CA VAL A 284 6.29 29.97 17.66
C VAL A 284 5.95 29.26 16.37
N THR A 285 6.72 29.51 15.32
CA THR A 285 6.63 28.79 14.04
C THR A 285 7.94 28.10 13.74
N LEU A 286 7.91 26.78 13.51
CA LEU A 286 9.07 25.97 13.17
C LEU A 286 8.85 25.18 11.87
N PRO A 287 9.91 24.91 11.10
CA PRO A 287 9.82 24.04 9.93
C PRO A 287 9.59 22.58 10.32
N VAL A 288 8.83 21.87 9.50
CA VAL A 288 8.62 20.43 9.60
C VAL A 288 9.76 19.71 8.89
N SER A 289 10.47 18.86 9.62
CA SER A 289 11.56 18.02 9.09
C SER A 289 11.05 16.85 8.26
N GLY A 290 9.85 16.35 8.55
CA GLY A 290 9.19 15.30 7.77
C GLY A 290 7.85 14.88 8.37
N VAL A 291 7.14 14.03 7.62
CA VAL A 291 5.86 13.44 8.02
C VAL A 291 6.02 11.93 8.06
N ASN A 292 5.63 11.31 9.17
CA ASN A 292 5.63 9.86 9.38
C ASN A 292 7.02 9.22 9.14
N VAL A 293 8.07 9.92 9.54
CA VAL A 293 9.47 9.47 9.49
C VAL A 293 10.02 9.30 10.90
N GLU A 294 11.22 8.76 11.04
CA GLU A 294 11.92 8.74 12.32
C GLU A 294 12.20 10.17 12.81
N ARG A 295 11.95 10.44 14.10
CA ARG A 295 12.29 11.73 14.72
C ARG A 295 13.79 11.84 14.95
N GLY A 296 14.45 12.65 14.12
CA GLY A 296 15.86 13.01 14.27
C GLY A 296 16.12 14.00 15.40
N GLU A 297 17.40 14.13 15.77
CA GLU A 297 17.87 15.15 16.71
C GLU A 297 17.55 16.56 16.19
N ASN A 298 17.16 17.47 17.09
CA ASN A 298 16.81 18.87 16.80
C ASN A 298 15.60 19.07 15.87
N GLY A 299 14.97 17.99 15.40
CA GLY A 299 13.91 18.03 14.40
C GLY A 299 12.50 18.18 14.96
N LEU A 300 11.57 18.43 14.04
CA LEU A 300 10.12 18.42 14.25
C LEU A 300 9.49 17.49 13.20
N VAL A 301 8.83 16.44 13.65
CA VAL A 301 8.13 15.47 12.79
C VAL A 301 6.64 15.52 13.06
N ILE A 302 5.84 15.39 11.99
CA ILE A 302 4.41 15.19 12.09
C ILE A 302 4.11 13.70 12.02
N TYR A 303 3.34 13.19 12.97
CA TYR A 303 2.78 11.84 12.91
C TYR A 303 1.27 11.93 12.73
N ASN A 304 0.75 11.33 11.66
CA ASN A 304 -0.68 11.15 11.44
C ASN A 304 -1.02 9.66 11.40
N ARG A 305 -2.31 9.36 11.20
CA ARG A 305 -2.83 7.99 11.34
C ARG A 305 -2.27 6.99 10.33
N ALA A 306 -1.68 7.46 9.24
CA ALA A 306 -0.97 6.59 8.33
C ALA A 306 0.32 6.01 8.94
N TYR A 307 0.92 6.63 9.97
CA TYR A 307 2.07 6.03 10.64
C TYR A 307 1.70 4.79 11.46
N GLY A 308 0.56 4.87 12.15
CA GLY A 308 0.12 3.87 13.10
C GLY A 308 -0.81 4.46 14.16
N ARG A 309 -0.89 3.77 15.30
CA ARG A 309 -1.76 4.16 16.42
C ARG A 309 -1.06 5.00 17.47
N SER A 310 0.26 4.91 17.55
CA SER A 310 1.12 5.76 18.36
C SER A 310 2.37 6.13 17.58
N THR A 311 3.10 7.12 18.07
CA THR A 311 4.30 7.63 17.39
C THR A 311 5.52 6.72 17.55
N GLY A 312 5.54 5.81 18.53
CA GLY A 312 6.67 4.89 18.76
C GLY A 312 7.98 5.60 19.15
N THR A 313 7.92 6.88 19.51
CA THR A 313 9.12 7.69 19.74
C THR A 313 9.78 7.41 21.08
N ASN A 314 11.09 7.66 21.14
CA ASN A 314 11.91 7.58 22.36
C ASN A 314 11.59 8.72 23.36
N PRO A 315 11.99 8.62 24.64
CA PRO A 315 11.68 9.62 25.67
C PRO A 315 12.53 10.90 25.65
N TYR A 316 13.30 11.16 24.57
CA TYR A 316 14.22 12.31 24.50
C TYR A 316 13.60 13.59 23.90
N GLY A 317 12.28 13.59 23.65
CA GLY A 317 11.58 14.71 23.02
C GLY A 317 10.37 15.19 23.82
N LEU A 318 9.54 15.99 23.15
CA LEU A 318 8.18 16.31 23.56
C LEU A 318 7.23 16.07 22.40
N GLU A 319 5.98 15.77 22.72
CA GLU A 319 4.93 15.52 21.74
C GLU A 319 3.67 16.30 22.09
N TYR A 320 3.16 17.04 21.11
CA TYR A 320 1.93 17.79 21.21
C TYR A 320 0.87 17.06 20.39
N VAL A 321 -0.13 16.48 21.06
CA VAL A 321 -1.28 15.86 20.40
C VAL A 321 -2.23 16.97 19.98
N ILE A 322 -2.54 17.07 18.70
CA ILE A 322 -3.37 18.13 18.14
C ILE A 322 -4.74 17.59 17.78
N ARG A 323 -5.80 18.26 18.26
CA ARG A 323 -7.20 18.05 17.88
C ARG A 323 -7.86 19.40 17.63
N ASP A 324 -8.68 19.50 16.59
CA ASP A 324 -9.40 20.73 16.22
C ASP A 324 -8.51 21.99 16.17
N GLY A 325 -7.28 21.83 15.66
CA GLY A 325 -6.30 22.92 15.55
C GLY A 325 -5.82 23.46 16.89
N ARG A 326 -5.82 22.66 17.96
CA ARG A 326 -5.32 23.02 19.29
C ARG A 326 -4.53 21.91 19.94
N VAL A 327 -3.60 22.28 20.82
CA VAL A 327 -2.88 21.33 21.67
C VAL A 327 -3.86 20.69 22.65
N ALA A 328 -4.12 19.40 22.51
CA ALA A 328 -4.99 18.64 23.41
C ALA A 328 -4.20 18.00 24.55
N GLU A 329 -3.02 17.47 24.26
CA GLU A 329 -2.16 16.78 25.23
C GLU A 329 -0.70 17.12 24.96
N ILE A 330 0.11 17.08 26.02
CA ILE A 330 1.56 17.25 25.96
C ILE A 330 2.20 16.06 26.67
N ASN A 331 2.95 15.26 25.92
CA ASN A 331 3.59 14.04 26.41
C ASN A 331 5.10 14.10 26.14
N THR A 332 5.86 13.21 26.79
CA THR A 332 7.31 13.09 26.53
C THR A 332 7.60 12.28 25.26
N ASN A 333 6.78 11.28 24.94
CA ASN A 333 6.98 10.37 23.81
C ASN A 333 5.79 9.42 23.60
N ASP A 334 5.85 8.66 22.50
CA ASP A 334 4.92 7.57 22.14
C ASP A 334 3.44 7.91 22.35
N SER A 335 3.05 9.11 21.96
CA SER A 335 1.68 9.58 22.07
C SER A 335 0.77 8.76 21.17
N ALA A 336 -0.44 8.49 21.65
CA ALA A 336 -1.51 8.00 20.79
C ALA A 336 -1.78 9.05 19.69
N ILE A 337 -1.77 8.60 18.43
CA ILE A 337 -2.10 9.46 17.31
C ILE A 337 -3.63 9.52 17.23
N PRO A 338 -4.26 10.71 17.28
CA PRO A 338 -5.71 10.82 17.21
C PRO A 338 -6.22 10.54 15.78
N SER A 339 -7.39 9.90 15.64
CA SER A 339 -8.01 9.66 14.32
C SER A 339 -8.53 10.93 13.65
N ASP A 340 -8.75 11.97 14.44
CA ASP A 340 -9.26 13.29 14.08
C ASP A 340 -8.17 14.38 14.15
N GLY A 341 -6.90 13.98 14.14
CA GLY A 341 -5.79 14.94 14.25
C GLY A 341 -4.42 14.32 13.96
N TYR A 342 -3.39 14.87 14.59
CA TYR A 342 -2.00 14.46 14.40
C TYR A 342 -1.17 14.77 15.65
N VAL A 343 0.07 14.28 15.69
CA VAL A 343 1.05 14.57 16.74
C VAL A 343 2.19 15.37 16.15
N ILE A 344 2.55 16.47 16.81
CA ILE A 344 3.79 17.21 16.55
C ILE A 344 4.84 16.70 17.51
N SER A 345 5.88 16.07 16.99
CA SER A 345 6.92 15.43 17.79
C SER A 345 8.24 16.17 17.61
N VAL A 346 8.79 16.71 18.69
CA VAL A 346 9.97 17.58 18.67
C VAL A 346 11.11 17.05 19.52
N HIS A 347 12.34 17.34 19.12
CA HIS A 347 13.56 17.01 19.85
C HIS A 347 14.51 18.21 19.86
N GLY A 348 15.40 18.28 20.86
CA GLY A 348 16.51 19.23 20.91
C GLY A 348 16.06 20.68 20.74
N THR A 349 16.68 21.42 19.81
CA THR A 349 16.37 22.84 19.61
C THR A 349 14.90 23.13 19.27
N SER A 350 14.21 22.24 18.54
CA SER A 350 12.78 22.40 18.25
C SER A 350 11.92 22.26 19.51
N MET A 351 12.32 21.36 20.41
CA MET A 351 11.68 21.18 21.72
C MET A 351 11.91 22.41 22.61
N ASP A 352 13.15 22.88 22.71
CA ASP A 352 13.52 24.04 23.51
C ASP A 352 12.76 25.30 23.07
N ALA A 353 12.58 25.49 21.76
CA ALA A 353 11.85 26.64 21.22
C ALA A 353 10.38 26.70 21.67
N PHE A 354 9.65 25.58 21.59
CA PHE A 354 8.26 25.54 22.07
C PHE A 354 8.15 25.58 23.60
N ALA A 355 9.10 24.97 24.31
CA ALA A 355 9.15 25.03 25.78
C ALA A 355 9.44 26.45 26.29
N ALA A 356 10.38 27.17 25.67
CA ALA A 356 10.72 28.54 26.02
C ALA A 356 9.56 29.53 25.78
N ALA A 357 8.72 29.27 24.78
CA ALA A 357 7.50 30.03 24.55
C ALA A 357 6.36 29.69 25.53
N GLY A 358 6.54 28.67 26.36
CA GLY A 358 5.56 28.28 27.37
C GLY A 358 4.32 27.64 26.79
N THR A 359 4.46 26.84 25.73
CA THR A 359 3.38 26.08 25.07
C THR A 359 2.55 25.28 26.07
N ARG A 360 1.22 25.37 25.98
CA ARG A 360 0.24 24.77 26.90
C ARG A 360 -0.88 24.07 26.15
N VAL A 361 -1.57 23.18 26.86
CA VAL A 361 -2.85 22.63 26.43
C VAL A 361 -3.84 23.77 26.17
N GLY A 362 -4.52 23.70 25.02
CA GLY A 362 -5.46 24.70 24.53
C GLY A 362 -4.87 25.67 23.50
N ASP A 363 -3.55 25.75 23.37
CA ASP A 363 -2.90 26.69 22.45
C ASP A 363 -3.28 26.42 20.99
N PRO A 364 -3.57 27.48 20.21
CA PRO A 364 -3.93 27.32 18.81
C PRO A 364 -2.74 26.81 18.01
N THR A 365 -3.02 25.89 17.08
CA THR A 365 -2.02 25.24 16.24
C THR A 365 -2.43 25.31 14.78
N VAL A 366 -1.48 25.65 13.91
CA VAL A 366 -1.66 25.65 12.46
C VAL A 366 -0.52 24.85 11.83
N LEU A 367 -0.87 23.75 11.17
CA LEU A 367 0.02 23.02 10.27
C LEU A 367 -0.20 23.53 8.84
N THR A 368 0.88 23.96 8.19
CA THR A 368 0.88 24.33 6.78
C THR A 368 1.81 23.38 6.04
N GLU A 369 1.28 22.64 5.08
CA GLU A 369 2.03 21.69 4.25
C GLU A 369 1.97 22.14 2.79
N GLN A 370 3.13 22.17 2.13
CA GLN A 370 3.28 22.60 0.76
C GLN A 370 4.15 21.61 0.00
N THR A 371 3.71 21.26 -1.19
CA THR A 371 4.39 20.38 -2.15
C THR A 371 4.59 21.05 -3.51
N GLY A 372 4.17 22.31 -3.62
CA GLY A 372 4.16 23.11 -4.84
C GLY A 372 2.77 23.12 -5.48
N ALA A 373 2.39 24.24 -6.10
CA ALA A 373 1.00 24.55 -6.45
C ALA A 373 0.25 23.46 -7.27
N MET A 374 0.96 22.69 -8.10
CA MET A 374 0.36 21.55 -8.82
C MET A 374 0.12 20.36 -7.88
N TRP A 375 1.15 19.97 -7.10
CA TRP A 375 1.12 18.85 -6.18
C TRP A 375 0.20 19.09 -4.97
N ASP A 376 0.06 20.34 -4.53
CA ASP A 376 -0.88 20.73 -3.48
C ASP A 376 -2.32 20.37 -3.84
N ARG A 377 -2.67 20.50 -5.12
CA ARG A 377 -3.99 20.14 -5.65
C ARG A 377 -4.15 18.64 -5.93
N ALA A 378 -3.07 17.89 -6.13
CA ALA A 378 -3.16 16.46 -6.40
C ALA A 378 -3.78 15.74 -5.19
N GLU A 379 -4.69 14.79 -5.45
CA GLU A 379 -5.28 13.96 -4.39
C GLU A 379 -4.34 12.82 -3.99
N GLN A 380 -3.64 12.27 -4.98
CA GLN A 380 -2.67 11.20 -4.81
C GLN A 380 -1.30 11.67 -5.28
N ILE A 381 -0.25 11.31 -4.55
CA ILE A 381 1.15 11.48 -4.96
C ILE A 381 1.90 10.21 -4.59
N VAL A 382 2.67 9.69 -5.54
CA VAL A 382 3.66 8.63 -5.32
C VAL A 382 5.00 9.12 -5.84
N GLY A 383 5.85 9.57 -4.91
CA GLY A 383 7.24 9.89 -5.17
C GLY A 383 8.08 8.61 -5.24
N ALA A 384 8.83 8.45 -6.32
CA ALA A 384 9.76 7.34 -6.50
C ALA A 384 10.91 7.79 -7.40
N GLY A 385 10.80 7.54 -8.70
CA GLY A 385 11.70 8.01 -9.73
C GLY A 385 12.82 7.03 -10.08
N PRO A 386 13.66 7.40 -11.06
CA PRO A 386 13.62 8.66 -11.81
C PRO A 386 12.52 8.74 -12.88
N ARG A 387 12.39 9.88 -13.56
CA ARG A 387 11.64 9.98 -14.82
C ARG A 387 12.25 9.01 -15.83
N LEU A 388 11.40 8.34 -16.61
CA LEU A 388 11.80 7.45 -17.70
C LEU A 388 11.37 8.01 -19.06
N VAL A 389 10.11 8.46 -19.15
CA VAL A 389 9.52 8.91 -20.41
C VAL A 389 8.85 10.26 -20.20
N GLU A 390 9.13 11.21 -21.09
CA GLU A 390 8.49 12.52 -21.12
C GLU A 390 8.03 12.84 -22.54
N ASN A 391 6.74 13.16 -22.67
CA ASN A 391 6.13 13.52 -23.93
C ASN A 391 6.34 12.49 -25.07
N GLY A 392 6.36 11.20 -24.73
CA GLY A 392 6.55 10.09 -25.66
C GLY A 392 8.00 9.89 -26.11
N ALA A 393 8.96 10.55 -25.47
CA ALA A 393 10.39 10.40 -25.70
C ALA A 393 11.10 9.90 -24.44
N VAL A 394 12.20 9.17 -24.65
CA VAL A 394 13.08 8.71 -23.57
C VAL A 394 13.67 9.93 -22.86
N ARG A 395 13.48 9.99 -21.53
CA ARG A 395 13.97 11.08 -20.67
C ARG A 395 14.33 10.52 -19.29
N VAL A 396 15.49 9.87 -19.23
CA VAL A 396 16.01 9.30 -17.98
C VAL A 396 16.70 10.38 -17.14
N THR A 397 16.12 10.74 -16.00
CA THR A 397 16.62 11.81 -15.10
C THR A 397 17.43 11.29 -13.91
N ALA A 398 17.86 10.03 -13.93
CA ALA A 398 18.55 9.36 -12.80
C ALA A 398 19.70 10.19 -12.20
N GLY A 399 20.53 10.80 -13.04
CA GLY A 399 21.64 11.65 -12.58
C GLY A 399 21.19 12.98 -11.96
N GLU A 400 20.14 13.59 -12.49
CA GLU A 400 19.57 14.86 -11.98
C GLU A 400 18.82 14.69 -10.67
N GLU A 401 18.39 13.46 -10.38
CA GLU A 401 17.67 13.07 -9.16
C GLU A 401 18.58 12.33 -8.17
N GLN A 402 19.90 12.36 -8.41
CA GLN A 402 20.93 11.82 -7.53
C GLN A 402 20.72 10.34 -7.19
N PHE A 403 20.25 9.55 -8.15
CA PHE A 403 20.19 8.11 -7.97
C PHE A 403 21.60 7.49 -7.97
N PRO A 404 21.87 6.54 -7.06
CA PRO A 404 23.17 5.89 -6.96
C PRO A 404 23.48 5.05 -8.20
N GLY A 405 24.77 4.76 -8.40
CA GLY A 405 25.29 4.15 -9.62
C GLY A 405 24.73 2.76 -9.92
N ASP A 406 24.46 1.96 -8.89
CA ASP A 406 23.84 0.64 -9.01
C ASP A 406 22.44 0.71 -9.62
N ILE A 407 21.66 1.73 -9.28
CA ILE A 407 20.35 1.99 -9.89
C ILE A 407 20.51 2.57 -11.30
N ARG A 408 21.45 3.50 -11.48
CA ARG A 408 21.59 4.31 -12.70
C ARG A 408 22.15 3.52 -13.89
N TYR A 409 23.13 2.65 -13.67
CA TYR A 409 23.92 2.04 -14.75
C TYR A 409 23.69 0.53 -14.90
N GLY A 410 23.19 -0.15 -13.86
CA GLY A 410 23.00 -1.59 -13.89
C GLY A 410 21.77 -2.04 -14.67
N ARG A 411 21.82 -3.25 -15.21
CA ARG A 411 20.62 -4.01 -15.59
C ARG A 411 20.00 -4.65 -14.35
N ALA A 412 18.69 -4.57 -14.22
CA ALA A 412 17.96 -5.12 -13.09
C ALA A 412 16.50 -5.43 -13.48
N PRO A 413 15.76 -6.19 -12.67
CA PRO A 413 14.32 -6.10 -12.67
C PRO A 413 13.89 -4.65 -12.41
N ARG A 414 12.91 -4.15 -13.17
CA ARG A 414 12.41 -2.77 -13.06
C ARG A 414 10.90 -2.77 -13.00
N SER A 415 10.36 -1.75 -12.32
CA SER A 415 8.93 -1.46 -12.24
C SER A 415 8.69 -0.02 -12.65
N ALA A 416 7.57 0.27 -13.32
CA ALA A 416 7.19 1.62 -13.70
C ALA A 416 5.67 1.83 -13.65
N VAL A 417 5.29 3.08 -13.40
CA VAL A 417 3.95 3.60 -13.66
C VAL A 417 4.04 4.64 -14.77
N GLY A 418 3.11 4.58 -15.70
CA GLY A 418 2.99 5.54 -16.78
C GLY A 418 1.58 5.73 -17.27
N VAL A 419 1.44 6.62 -18.25
CA VAL A 419 0.19 6.87 -18.96
C VAL A 419 0.45 6.88 -20.46
N THR A 420 -0.45 6.27 -21.23
CA THR A 420 -0.40 6.33 -22.70
C THR A 420 -0.91 7.66 -23.22
N LYS A 421 -0.70 7.94 -24.51
CA LYS A 421 -1.29 9.11 -25.19
C LYS A 421 -2.83 9.13 -25.12
N ALA A 422 -3.45 7.95 -25.04
CA ALA A 422 -4.89 7.79 -24.90
C ALA A 422 -5.39 7.93 -23.44
N GLY A 423 -4.50 8.25 -22.49
CA GLY A 423 -4.85 8.42 -21.08
C GLY A 423 -4.98 7.12 -20.29
N LYS A 424 -4.70 5.95 -20.88
CA LYS A 424 -4.68 4.67 -20.14
C LYS A 424 -3.55 4.66 -19.13
N ILE A 425 -3.83 4.14 -17.94
CA ILE A 425 -2.83 3.88 -16.88
C ILE A 425 -2.03 2.64 -17.29
N VAL A 426 -0.71 2.66 -17.09
CA VAL A 426 0.18 1.54 -17.40
C VAL A 426 0.99 1.20 -16.16
N PHE A 427 0.88 -0.05 -15.70
CA PHE A 427 1.87 -0.67 -14.81
C PHE A 427 2.76 -1.57 -15.66
N ALA A 428 4.07 -1.43 -15.52
CA ALA A 428 5.03 -2.22 -16.29
C ALA A 428 6.08 -2.83 -15.36
N VAL A 429 6.38 -4.10 -15.57
CA VAL A 429 7.47 -4.81 -14.90
C VAL A 429 8.34 -5.51 -15.94
N VAL A 430 9.65 -5.48 -15.75
CA VAL A 430 10.58 -6.36 -16.46
C VAL A 430 11.26 -7.25 -15.43
N ASP A 431 11.27 -8.56 -15.69
CA ASP A 431 12.00 -9.52 -14.86
C ASP A 431 13.51 -9.34 -15.07
N GLY A 432 14.33 -9.87 -14.17
CA GLY A 432 15.78 -9.74 -14.25
C GLY A 432 16.51 -10.65 -13.28
N ARG A 433 17.82 -10.83 -13.48
CA ARG A 433 18.70 -11.71 -12.66
C ARG A 433 18.30 -13.18 -12.73
N GLN A 434 17.70 -13.62 -13.83
CA GLN A 434 17.19 -14.97 -14.04
C GLN A 434 17.55 -15.44 -15.45
N GLU A 435 17.61 -16.76 -15.69
CA GLU A 435 17.95 -17.29 -17.01
C GLU A 435 16.95 -16.85 -18.10
N HIS A 436 15.68 -16.67 -17.74
CA HIS A 436 14.64 -16.21 -18.66
C HIS A 436 14.52 -14.69 -18.77
N SER A 437 15.29 -13.93 -18.00
CA SER A 437 15.35 -12.47 -18.11
C SER A 437 16.60 -11.90 -17.44
N HIS A 438 17.51 -11.28 -18.20
CA HIS A 438 18.67 -10.58 -17.61
C HIS A 438 18.32 -9.18 -17.09
N GLY A 439 17.13 -8.65 -17.42
CA GLY A 439 16.65 -7.33 -16.98
C GLY A 439 17.23 -6.17 -17.78
N LEU A 440 16.79 -4.95 -17.46
CA LEU A 440 17.07 -3.76 -18.26
C LEU A 440 17.74 -2.66 -17.45
N THR A 441 18.55 -1.86 -18.14
CA THR A 441 18.93 -0.52 -17.69
C THR A 441 17.72 0.40 -17.70
N LEU A 442 17.82 1.56 -17.05
CA LEU A 442 16.74 2.55 -17.05
C LEU A 442 16.43 3.07 -18.47
N THR A 443 17.45 3.22 -19.32
CA THR A 443 17.28 3.70 -20.69
C THR A 443 16.57 2.69 -21.57
N GLU A 444 17.00 1.41 -21.55
CA GLU A 444 16.34 0.35 -22.32
C GLU A 444 14.89 0.15 -21.86
N PHE A 445 14.63 0.25 -20.55
CA PHE A 445 13.27 0.16 -20.04
C PHE A 445 12.40 1.36 -20.49
N ALA A 446 12.97 2.57 -20.53
CA ALA A 446 12.29 3.74 -21.09
C ALA A 446 12.00 3.58 -22.60
N GLU A 447 12.93 3.04 -23.37
CA GLU A 447 12.75 2.73 -24.80
C GLU A 447 11.62 1.71 -25.00
N LEU A 448 11.57 0.68 -24.16
CA LEU A 448 10.49 -0.31 -24.17
C LEU A 448 9.14 0.32 -23.86
N LEU A 449 9.06 1.21 -22.86
CA LEU A 449 7.83 1.95 -22.53
C LEU A 449 7.37 2.81 -23.72
N VAL A 450 8.28 3.54 -24.37
CA VAL A 450 7.98 4.34 -25.58
C VAL A 450 7.49 3.44 -26.73
N LYS A 451 8.12 2.28 -26.94
CA LYS A 451 7.70 1.28 -27.94
C LYS A 451 6.24 0.84 -27.75
N PHE A 452 5.79 0.72 -26.51
CA PHE A 452 4.40 0.39 -26.17
C PHE A 452 3.48 1.62 -26.02
N GLY A 453 3.90 2.79 -26.50
CA GLY A 453 3.04 3.98 -26.61
C GLY A 453 2.82 4.73 -25.30
N VAL A 454 3.68 4.49 -24.29
CA VAL A 454 3.66 5.25 -23.04
C VAL A 454 4.13 6.68 -23.32
N GLN A 455 3.32 7.66 -22.90
CA GLN A 455 3.54 9.09 -23.12
C GLN A 455 4.35 9.70 -21.98
N ASN A 456 4.08 9.33 -20.74
CA ASN A 456 4.82 9.77 -19.56
C ASN A 456 4.96 8.61 -18.59
N ALA A 457 6.14 8.45 -17.99
CA ALA A 457 6.39 7.40 -17.00
C ALA A 457 7.51 7.76 -16.03
N ILE A 458 7.38 7.25 -14.81
CA ILE A 458 8.46 7.20 -13.82
C ILE A 458 8.80 5.76 -13.50
N ASN A 459 10.06 5.54 -13.14
CA ASN A 459 10.51 4.31 -12.52
C ASN A 459 10.01 4.25 -11.06
N LEU A 460 9.71 3.04 -10.61
CA LEU A 460 9.36 2.67 -9.24
C LEU A 460 10.51 1.87 -8.61
N ASP A 461 10.38 1.46 -7.35
CA ASP A 461 11.36 0.53 -6.76
C ASP A 461 11.49 -0.74 -7.62
N GLY A 462 12.67 -1.35 -7.65
CA GLY A 462 12.97 -2.45 -8.57
C GLY A 462 13.66 -3.62 -7.90
N GLY A 463 14.42 -4.40 -8.69
CA GLY A 463 15.11 -5.59 -8.18
C GLY A 463 14.11 -6.60 -7.61
N GLY A 464 14.43 -7.19 -6.46
CA GLY A 464 13.53 -8.15 -5.82
C GLY A 464 12.18 -7.57 -5.38
N SER A 465 12.02 -6.23 -5.34
CA SER A 465 10.74 -5.59 -5.07
C SER A 465 9.80 -5.61 -6.28
N SER A 466 10.29 -5.88 -7.49
CA SER A 466 9.49 -5.90 -8.70
C SER A 466 8.46 -7.03 -8.70
N ALA A 467 7.21 -6.65 -8.51
CA ALA A 467 6.07 -7.54 -8.53
C ALA A 467 4.87 -6.83 -9.18
N LEU A 468 4.23 -7.52 -10.13
CA LEU A 468 2.98 -7.12 -10.76
C LEU A 468 1.92 -8.17 -10.44
N TYR A 469 0.87 -7.75 -9.75
CA TYR A 469 -0.30 -8.55 -9.44
C TYR A 469 -1.44 -8.22 -10.40
N VAL A 470 -2.03 -9.22 -11.05
CA VAL A 470 -3.19 -9.08 -11.93
C VAL A 470 -4.01 -10.37 -11.86
N ASP A 471 -5.34 -10.25 -11.82
CA ASP A 471 -6.27 -11.38 -11.87
C ASP A 471 -6.07 -12.46 -10.79
N GLY A 472 -5.75 -12.04 -9.56
CA GLY A 472 -5.63 -12.97 -8.44
C GLY A 472 -4.20 -13.43 -8.14
N ASP A 473 -3.23 -13.18 -9.02
CA ASP A 473 -1.88 -13.72 -8.88
C ASP A 473 -0.78 -12.74 -9.31
N VAL A 474 0.47 -13.00 -8.90
CA VAL A 474 1.66 -12.32 -9.39
C VAL A 474 2.04 -12.91 -10.76
N VAL A 475 2.06 -12.05 -11.78
CA VAL A 475 2.20 -12.50 -13.18
C VAL A 475 3.65 -12.54 -13.67
N ASN A 476 4.56 -11.87 -12.97
CA ASN A 476 5.99 -11.86 -13.26
C ASN A 476 6.75 -12.84 -12.36
N SER A 477 8.05 -13.04 -12.59
CA SER A 477 8.90 -13.89 -11.73
C SER A 477 9.74 -13.04 -10.77
N PRO A 478 9.41 -12.98 -9.46
CA PRO A 478 10.20 -12.20 -8.51
C PRO A 478 11.66 -12.68 -8.43
N SER A 479 12.60 -11.75 -8.55
CA SER A 479 14.03 -12.11 -8.67
C SER A 479 14.67 -12.71 -7.41
N ASP A 480 14.01 -12.60 -6.26
CA ASP A 480 14.47 -13.20 -4.99
C ASP A 480 14.01 -14.68 -4.85
N GLY A 481 13.41 -15.24 -5.90
CA GLY A 481 12.79 -16.58 -5.91
C GLY A 481 11.41 -16.62 -5.25
N THR A 482 11.07 -15.60 -4.47
CA THR A 482 9.74 -15.34 -3.89
C THR A 482 9.44 -13.86 -3.92
N GLU A 483 8.16 -13.50 -3.81
CA GLU A 483 7.74 -12.11 -3.76
C GLU A 483 8.28 -11.41 -2.49
N ARG A 484 9.02 -10.32 -2.68
CA ARG A 484 9.53 -9.52 -1.57
C ARG A 484 8.41 -8.69 -0.96
N SER A 485 8.36 -8.63 0.36
CA SER A 485 7.51 -7.67 1.06
C SER A 485 8.01 -6.23 0.85
N VAL A 486 7.12 -5.32 0.47
CA VAL A 486 7.38 -3.89 0.21
C VAL A 486 6.63 -3.01 1.20
N GLY A 487 6.99 -1.73 1.32
CA GLY A 487 6.28 -0.77 2.18
C GLY A 487 4.99 -0.22 1.55
N SER A 488 4.90 -0.17 0.22
CA SER A 488 3.71 0.31 -0.48
C SER A 488 3.59 -0.26 -1.89
N ALA A 489 2.37 -0.16 -2.43
CA ALA A 489 2.03 -0.48 -3.81
C ALA A 489 1.19 0.63 -4.44
N LEU A 490 1.19 0.69 -5.77
CA LEU A 490 0.17 1.37 -6.55
C LEU A 490 -0.88 0.33 -6.92
N ILE A 491 -2.14 0.64 -6.67
CA ILE A 491 -3.25 -0.28 -6.92
C ILE A 491 -4.22 0.29 -7.94
N LEU A 492 -4.84 -0.60 -8.73
CA LEU A 492 -5.98 -0.32 -9.58
C LEU A 492 -7.24 -0.87 -8.93
N GLN A 493 -8.13 0.01 -8.50
CA GLN A 493 -9.44 -0.38 -7.96
C GLN A 493 -10.53 -0.08 -8.99
N LYS A 494 -11.50 -1.00 -9.12
CA LYS A 494 -12.69 -0.76 -9.94
C LYS A 494 -13.48 0.42 -9.37
N ARG A 495 -14.01 1.27 -10.24
CA ARG A 495 -14.89 2.40 -9.89
C ARG A 495 -16.26 1.97 -9.40
#